data_AF-A0A1J7HSK0-F1
#
_entry.id   AF-A0A1J7HSK0-F1
#
_cell.length_a   1.000
_cell.length_b   1.000
_cell.length_c   1.000
_cell.angle_alpha   90.00
_cell.angle_beta   90.00
_cell.angle_gamma   90.00
#
_symmetry.space_group_name_H-M   'P 1'
#
loop_
_entity.id
_entity.type
_entity.pdbx_description
1 polymer ?
#
loop_
_entity_poly.entity_id
_entity_poly.type
_entity_poly.pdbx_seq_one_letter_code
_entity_poly.pdbx_strand_id
1 'polypeptide(L)'
;MLPDQALIFLNYPPSFHFHSKHDLECIYFNGNSSHFIEPPIKVDSNGLNDKIVRCSLPPNVYNISLLFKSNGVVSTLDSSTHQWDPLVYEALFDRDNTTIVFVKGLNLRPERLEEPSRFQCIYGWDFTNNKFLLKSDVISVAQEIIRCRTPTSILSGKTHTQAHDLKVSIKMEGKGIFPSIARPQYSPPKQKAHKMCVCTMLRNQARFMKEWVMYHTRIGVQRWFIYDNNSEDNIDIVIESLQGSGYNITRYLWPWVKTQEAGFSHCALRASATCEWVGFIDVDEFFNVKMKGNLHNVIMEYARAGSNVGEIRTPCYSFGPSGLKEVPREGMMVGYTCRLAARERHKSIVKPEALNQTLINVVHHFHLASPFVTVNVDNGVMMINHYKYQVWEVFKEKFYRRVATYVADWQQEHNVGSKDRVPGLGTKAVEPEDWSKRFCEVRDMRLRNWVIRNFRNRRTHLLPWQPEFENHIRRRRKMRKDKGHL
;
A
#
# COMPACT_ATOMS: atom_id res chain seq x y z
N MET A 1 -5.89 17.73 3.41
CA MET A 1 -4.76 18.49 2.81
C MET A 1 -4.17 17.66 1.68
N LEU A 2 -3.56 18.30 0.68
CA LEU A 2 -3.09 17.70 -0.58
C LEU A 2 -1.60 18.12 -0.74
N PRO A 3 -0.77 17.38 -1.51
CA PRO A 3 0.61 17.07 -1.12
C PRO A 3 1.45 18.30 -0.76
N ASP A 4 2.03 18.23 0.44
CA ASP A 4 2.89 19.20 1.11
C ASP A 4 4.34 19.22 0.59
N GLN A 5 4.64 18.41 -0.44
CA GLN A 5 5.99 18.12 -0.92
C GLN A 5 6.00 18.01 -2.45
N ALA A 6 7.09 18.46 -3.07
CA ALA A 6 7.37 18.19 -4.47
C ALA A 6 7.99 16.78 -4.63
N LEU A 7 7.50 16.01 -5.60
CA LEU A 7 8.00 14.67 -5.93
C LEU A 7 8.74 14.72 -7.26
N ILE A 8 10.05 14.50 -7.23
CA ILE A 8 10.90 14.46 -8.43
C ILE A 8 11.21 13.00 -8.74
N PHE A 9 10.71 12.54 -9.88
CA PHE A 9 10.87 11.18 -10.38
C PHE A 9 12.12 11.10 -11.24
N LEU A 10 13.08 10.31 -10.77
CA LEU A 10 14.37 10.09 -11.40
C LEU A 10 14.37 8.71 -12.04
N ASN A 11 14.52 8.66 -13.36
CA ASN A 11 14.70 7.43 -14.12
C ASN A 11 16.05 7.49 -14.82
N TYR A 12 16.92 6.51 -14.53
CA TYR A 12 18.29 6.46 -15.07
C TYR A 12 18.63 5.07 -15.61
N PRO A 13 19.55 4.97 -16.58
CA PRO A 13 20.06 3.68 -17.03
C PRO A 13 20.77 2.94 -15.88
N PRO A 14 20.75 1.59 -15.85
CA PRO A 14 21.33 0.78 -14.77
C PRO A 14 22.82 1.02 -14.48
N SER A 15 23.55 1.56 -15.46
CA SER A 15 24.97 1.94 -15.35
C SER A 15 25.21 3.19 -14.49
N PHE A 16 24.17 3.97 -14.16
CA PHE A 16 24.31 5.19 -13.38
C PHE A 16 24.18 4.92 -11.88
N HIS A 17 25.32 4.65 -11.22
CA HIS A 17 25.36 4.43 -9.78
C HIS A 17 25.18 5.73 -8.98
N PHE A 18 23.94 6.01 -8.57
CA PHE A 18 23.68 7.07 -7.60
C PHE A 18 23.97 6.63 -6.17
N HIS A 19 24.95 7.32 -5.58
CA HIS A 19 25.18 7.33 -4.14
C HIS A 19 24.02 8.03 -3.38
N SER A 20 24.24 8.30 -2.10
CA SER A 20 23.25 8.54 -1.05
C SER A 20 22.39 9.82 -1.17
N LYS A 21 21.50 10.04 -0.19
CA LYS A 21 20.78 11.32 0.02
C LYS A 21 21.71 12.54 0.07
N HIS A 22 22.97 12.38 0.45
CA HIS A 22 23.91 13.49 0.62
C HIS A 22 24.42 14.09 -0.70
N ASP A 23 24.31 13.32 -1.79
CA ASP A 23 24.85 13.61 -3.12
C ASP A 23 23.86 14.42 -4.00
N LEU A 24 22.64 14.61 -3.47
CA LEU A 24 21.49 15.28 -4.09
C LEU A 24 21.09 16.53 -3.32
N GLU A 25 20.74 17.59 -4.05
CA GLU A 25 20.24 18.85 -3.49
C GLU A 25 19.01 19.36 -4.28
N CYS A 26 17.98 19.80 -3.58
CA CYS A 26 16.80 20.42 -4.18
C CYS A 26 17.11 21.89 -4.45
N ILE A 27 17.18 22.29 -5.73
CA ILE A 27 17.41 23.69 -6.13
C ILE A 27 16.07 24.32 -6.54
N TYR A 28 15.80 25.48 -5.96
CA TYR A 28 14.62 26.29 -6.24
C TYR A 28 15.07 27.57 -6.94
N PHE A 29 14.44 27.94 -8.05
CA PHE A 29 14.86 29.08 -8.87
C PHE A 29 13.67 29.85 -9.46
N ASN A 30 13.83 31.16 -9.61
CA ASN A 30 12.84 32.05 -10.24
C ASN A 30 13.53 32.92 -11.31
N GLY A 31 13.38 32.51 -12.57
CA GLY A 31 14.11 33.12 -13.69
C GLY A 31 15.63 33.12 -13.46
N ASN A 32 16.29 34.20 -13.89
CA ASN A 32 17.72 34.44 -13.65
C ASN A 32 17.98 35.24 -12.36
N SER A 33 16.95 35.52 -11.55
CA SER A 33 16.98 36.56 -10.51
C SER A 33 17.40 36.05 -9.14
N SER A 34 16.94 34.87 -8.75
CA SER A 34 17.19 34.28 -7.44
C SER A 34 17.09 32.76 -7.46
N HIS A 35 17.94 32.11 -6.68
CA HIS A 35 17.87 30.69 -6.38
C HIS A 35 18.27 30.40 -4.94
N PHE A 36 17.79 29.29 -4.40
CA PHE A 36 18.23 28.75 -3.11
C PHE A 36 18.22 27.22 -3.16
N ILE A 37 18.91 26.58 -2.20
CA ILE A 37 19.13 25.13 -2.18
C ILE A 37 18.73 24.58 -0.81
N GLU A 38 18.04 23.44 -0.81
CA GLU A 38 17.75 22.66 0.40
C GLU A 38 18.17 21.20 0.21
N PRO A 39 18.57 20.49 1.29
CA PRO A 39 18.73 19.04 1.23
C PRO A 39 17.36 18.36 1.01
N PRO A 40 17.27 17.26 0.23
CA PRO A 40 16.03 16.53 0.06
C PRO A 40 15.46 16.04 1.39
N ILE A 41 14.14 16.08 1.54
CA ILE A 41 13.44 15.53 2.70
C ILE A 41 13.75 14.04 2.81
N LYS A 42 13.51 13.28 1.73
CA LYS A 42 13.76 11.84 1.64
C LYS A 42 14.05 11.43 0.20
N VAL A 43 14.92 10.44 0.02
CA VAL A 43 15.19 9.79 -1.27
C VAL A 43 14.83 8.31 -1.10
N ASP A 44 13.77 7.86 -1.76
CA ASP A 44 13.40 6.44 -1.80
C ASP A 44 13.79 5.83 -3.16
N SER A 45 14.14 4.53 -3.17
CA SER A 45 14.39 3.76 -4.39
C SER A 45 13.19 2.85 -4.68
N ASN A 46 12.70 2.86 -5.93
CA ASN A 46 11.53 2.11 -6.40
C ASN A 46 11.95 0.98 -7.35
N GLY A 47 12.87 0.13 -6.90
CA GLY A 47 13.57 -0.84 -7.76
C GLY A 47 14.98 -0.37 -8.12
N LEU A 48 15.50 -0.85 -9.25
CA LEU A 48 16.89 -0.63 -9.65
C LEU A 48 17.15 0.73 -10.32
N ASN A 49 16.19 1.23 -11.12
CA ASN A 49 16.40 2.37 -12.03
C ASN A 49 15.60 3.62 -11.65
N ASP A 50 14.54 3.46 -10.86
CA ASP A 50 13.61 4.53 -10.48
C ASP A 50 13.91 4.99 -9.03
N LYS A 51 14.14 6.29 -8.85
CA LYS A 51 14.21 6.93 -7.52
C LYS A 51 13.15 8.03 -7.41
N ILE A 52 12.61 8.21 -6.21
CA ILE A 52 11.71 9.31 -5.87
C ILE A 52 12.43 10.22 -4.87
N VAL A 53 12.74 11.43 -5.29
CA VAL A 53 13.29 12.47 -4.42
C VAL A 53 12.13 13.34 -3.95
N ARG A 54 11.99 13.51 -2.63
CA ARG A 54 11.02 14.43 -2.02
C ARG A 54 11.73 15.70 -1.59
N CYS A 55 11.22 16.83 -2.04
CA CYS A 55 11.65 18.17 -1.66
C CYS A 55 10.48 18.91 -1.00
N SER A 56 10.76 20.01 -0.31
CA SER A 56 9.72 20.96 0.11
C SER A 56 8.93 21.45 -1.11
N LEU A 57 7.68 21.90 -0.93
CA LEU A 57 7.02 22.62 -2.00
C LEU A 57 7.80 23.91 -2.31
N PRO A 58 8.01 24.26 -3.58
CA PRO A 58 8.56 25.56 -3.93
C PRO A 58 7.66 26.67 -3.38
N PRO A 59 8.21 27.77 -2.83
CA PRO A 59 7.46 28.99 -2.59
C PRO A 59 6.80 29.48 -3.88
N ASN A 60 5.71 30.23 -3.76
CA ASN A 60 5.05 30.84 -4.92
C ASN A 60 6.09 31.57 -5.79
N VAL A 61 5.97 31.42 -7.12
CA VAL A 61 6.88 31.95 -8.16
C VAL A 61 8.23 31.19 -8.33
N TYR A 62 8.55 30.18 -7.52
CA TYR A 62 9.76 29.35 -7.74
C TYR A 62 9.44 28.05 -8.48
N ASN A 63 10.32 27.66 -9.42
CA ASN A 63 10.43 26.32 -9.96
C ASN A 63 11.37 25.47 -9.11
N ILE A 64 11.31 24.15 -9.26
CA ILE A 64 12.18 23.19 -8.55
C ILE A 64 12.89 22.26 -9.53
N SER A 65 14.15 21.95 -9.23
CA SER A 65 15.00 20.99 -9.94
C SER A 65 15.97 20.30 -8.95
N LEU A 66 16.90 19.48 -9.45
CA LEU A 66 17.90 18.78 -8.64
C LEU A 66 19.33 19.11 -9.06
N LEU A 67 20.16 19.39 -8.07
CA LEU A 67 21.60 19.58 -8.18
C LEU A 67 22.34 18.30 -7.75
N PHE A 68 23.42 17.98 -8.45
CA PHE A 68 24.29 16.83 -8.17
C PHE A 68 25.69 17.31 -7.78
N LYS A 69 26.12 16.98 -6.57
CA LYS A 69 27.37 17.54 -6.01
C LYS A 69 28.64 17.18 -6.76
N SER A 70 28.69 16.00 -7.39
CA SER A 70 29.89 15.51 -8.05
C SER A 70 30.10 16.08 -9.46
N ASN A 71 29.02 16.48 -10.16
CA ASN A 71 29.05 16.76 -11.60
C ASN A 71 28.49 18.15 -11.97
N GLY A 72 28.13 18.98 -10.99
CA GLY A 72 27.55 20.32 -11.21
C GLY A 72 26.04 20.28 -11.52
N VAL A 73 25.53 21.39 -12.06
CA VAL A 73 24.10 21.56 -12.38
C VAL A 73 23.72 20.68 -13.57
N VAL A 74 23.12 19.51 -13.32
CA VAL A 74 22.32 18.83 -14.34
C VAL A 74 21.02 19.61 -14.46
N SER A 75 21.03 20.60 -15.35
CA SER A 75 19.82 21.34 -15.69
C SER A 75 18.79 20.33 -16.20
N THR A 76 17.63 20.26 -15.54
CA THR A 76 16.56 19.32 -15.90
C THR A 76 15.81 19.82 -17.14
N LEU A 77 16.51 19.82 -18.28
CA LEU A 77 16.06 20.35 -19.56
C LEU A 77 14.75 19.70 -20.07
N ASP A 78 14.43 18.48 -19.59
CA ASP A 78 13.20 17.74 -19.89
C ASP A 78 12.27 17.52 -18.66
N SER A 79 12.41 18.28 -17.55
CA SER A 79 11.48 18.14 -16.42
C SER A 79 10.13 18.80 -16.68
N SER A 80 9.16 18.03 -17.17
CA SER A 80 7.77 18.45 -17.22
C SER A 80 7.14 18.46 -15.82
N THR A 81 7.10 19.63 -15.17
CA THR A 81 6.39 19.81 -13.89
C THR A 81 4.90 19.59 -14.07
N HIS A 82 4.28 18.82 -13.19
CA HIS A 82 2.86 18.48 -13.25
C HIS A 82 2.16 18.76 -11.92
N GLN A 83 0.93 19.27 -12.00
CA GLN A 83 0.04 19.26 -10.84
C GLN A 83 -0.41 17.82 -10.56
N TRP A 84 -0.66 17.53 -9.28
CA TRP A 84 -1.06 16.19 -8.81
C TRP A 84 -2.50 15.80 -9.22
N ASP A 85 -3.30 16.77 -9.66
CA ASP A 85 -4.69 16.63 -10.13
C ASP A 85 -4.93 17.68 -11.22
N PRO A 86 -5.29 17.31 -12.47
CA PRO A 86 -5.36 15.94 -13.00
C PRO A 86 -3.97 15.36 -13.32
N LEU A 87 -3.76 14.08 -13.03
CA LEU A 87 -2.51 13.37 -13.33
C LEU A 87 -2.74 11.87 -13.57
N VAL A 88 -2.19 11.34 -14.66
CA VAL A 88 -2.09 9.90 -14.90
C VAL A 88 -0.74 9.40 -14.34
N TYR A 89 -0.79 8.58 -13.30
CA TYR A 89 0.36 8.40 -12.39
C TYR A 89 0.98 7.00 -12.39
N GLU A 90 0.25 5.95 -12.79
CA GLU A 90 0.75 4.57 -12.90
C GLU A 90 -0.01 3.82 -13.99
N ALA A 91 0.62 2.81 -14.61
CA ALA A 91 -0.03 1.93 -15.57
C ALA A 91 0.54 0.51 -15.59
N LEU A 92 -0.30 -0.47 -15.91
CA LEU A 92 0.08 -1.87 -16.08
C LEU A 92 -0.47 -2.43 -17.39
N PHE A 93 0.29 -3.29 -18.06
CA PHE A 93 -0.30 -4.22 -19.03
C PHE A 93 -0.96 -5.37 -18.29
N ASP A 94 -2.24 -5.61 -18.59
CA ASP A 94 -2.98 -6.77 -18.12
C ASP A 94 -2.89 -7.93 -19.13
N ARG A 95 -3.37 -9.11 -18.73
CA ARG A 95 -3.23 -10.38 -19.47
C ARG A 95 -4.16 -10.48 -20.68
N ASP A 96 -5.23 -9.70 -20.69
CA ASP A 96 -6.28 -9.67 -21.71
C ASP A 96 -5.97 -8.70 -22.88
N ASN A 97 -4.69 -8.34 -23.06
CA ASN A 97 -4.22 -7.33 -24.01
C ASN A 97 -4.83 -5.93 -23.79
N THR A 98 -5.06 -5.59 -22.52
CA THR A 98 -5.49 -4.26 -22.10
C THR A 98 -4.41 -3.57 -21.27
N THR A 99 -4.52 -2.23 -21.18
CA THR A 99 -3.67 -1.40 -20.32
C THR A 99 -4.56 -0.84 -19.22
N ILE A 100 -4.20 -1.09 -17.97
CA ILE A 100 -4.84 -0.48 -16.80
C ILE A 100 -4.09 0.79 -16.48
N VAL A 101 -4.83 1.89 -16.35
CA VAL A 101 -4.32 3.25 -16.17
C VAL A 101 -4.89 3.82 -14.89
N PHE A 102 -4.02 4.30 -14.01
CA PHE A 102 -4.38 4.90 -12.73
C PHE A 102 -4.26 6.42 -12.81
N VAL A 103 -5.34 7.12 -12.45
CA VAL A 103 -5.53 8.54 -12.77
C VAL A 103 -6.22 9.30 -11.64
N LYS A 104 -5.65 10.45 -11.29
CA LYS A 104 -6.20 11.44 -10.37
C LYS A 104 -6.93 12.55 -11.13
N GLY A 105 -7.94 13.17 -10.51
CA GLY A 105 -8.68 14.31 -11.08
C GLY A 105 -9.94 13.99 -11.87
N LEU A 106 -10.41 12.74 -11.84
CA LEU A 106 -11.70 12.38 -12.41
C LEU A 106 -12.89 12.80 -11.53
N ASN A 107 -12.72 12.79 -10.20
CA ASN A 107 -13.77 13.11 -9.21
C ASN A 107 -15.04 12.23 -9.34
N LEU A 108 -14.87 10.94 -9.61
CA LEU A 108 -15.96 10.00 -9.84
C LEU A 108 -16.63 9.53 -8.54
N ARG A 109 -17.90 9.13 -8.65
CA ARG A 109 -18.65 8.54 -7.54
C ARG A 109 -18.07 7.16 -7.17
N PRO A 110 -18.02 6.79 -5.87
CA PRO A 110 -17.61 5.46 -5.45
C PRO A 110 -18.57 4.40 -5.99
N GLU A 111 -18.04 3.19 -6.23
CA GLU A 111 -18.80 1.99 -6.61
C GLU A 111 -19.64 2.11 -7.90
N ARG A 112 -19.34 3.09 -8.77
CA ARG A 112 -20.05 3.31 -10.03
C ARG A 112 -19.12 3.27 -11.24
N LEU A 113 -19.70 2.84 -12.36
CA LEU A 113 -19.12 2.98 -13.69
C LEU A 113 -19.47 4.34 -14.27
N GLU A 114 -18.53 4.91 -15.01
CA GLU A 114 -18.76 6.04 -15.90
C GLU A 114 -18.84 5.57 -17.36
N GLU A 115 -19.47 6.40 -18.19
CA GLU A 115 -19.65 6.17 -19.62
C GLU A 115 -18.29 6.17 -20.36
N PRO A 116 -17.81 5.02 -20.90
CA PRO A 116 -16.48 4.90 -21.48
C PRO A 116 -16.24 5.78 -22.70
N SER A 117 -17.28 6.05 -23.49
CA SER A 117 -17.19 6.85 -24.73
C SER A 117 -16.74 8.30 -24.52
N ARG A 118 -16.84 8.81 -23.28
CA ARG A 118 -16.34 10.14 -22.87
C ARG A 118 -14.82 10.20 -22.72
N PHE A 119 -14.11 9.08 -22.89
CA PHE A 119 -12.68 8.94 -22.65
C PHE A 119 -11.97 8.25 -23.82
N GLN A 120 -10.72 8.64 -24.05
CA GLN A 120 -9.84 8.03 -25.06
C GLN A 120 -8.44 7.86 -24.48
N CYS A 121 -7.86 6.66 -24.63
CA CYS A 121 -6.49 6.41 -24.21
C CYS A 121 -5.50 6.86 -25.28
N ILE A 122 -4.44 7.53 -24.84
CA ILE A 122 -3.42 8.13 -25.68
C ILE A 122 -2.07 7.52 -25.29
N TYR A 123 -1.33 6.97 -26.24
CA TYR A 123 -0.01 6.40 -26.02
C TYR A 123 1.05 7.15 -26.83
N GLY A 124 2.20 7.40 -26.22
CA GLY A 124 3.31 8.15 -26.82
C GLY A 124 4.41 8.44 -25.79
N TRP A 125 5.51 9.05 -26.22
CA TRP A 125 6.61 9.47 -25.34
C TRP A 125 6.44 10.91 -24.81
N ASP A 126 5.87 11.77 -25.64
CA ASP A 126 5.58 13.19 -25.39
C ASP A 126 4.13 13.51 -25.79
N PHE A 127 3.34 14.02 -24.83
CA PHE A 127 1.94 14.40 -25.04
C PHE A 127 1.74 15.87 -25.43
N THR A 128 2.82 16.67 -25.50
CA THR A 128 2.77 18.04 -26.03
C THR A 128 2.80 18.05 -27.55
N ASN A 129 3.42 17.04 -28.18
CA ASN A 129 3.52 16.89 -29.63
C ASN A 129 2.55 15.85 -30.20
N ASN A 130 1.50 16.31 -30.88
CA ASN A 130 0.44 15.46 -31.42
C ASN A 130 0.85 14.55 -32.61
N LYS A 131 2.08 14.66 -33.15
CA LYS A 131 2.48 13.95 -34.39
C LYS A 131 2.60 12.43 -34.24
N PHE A 132 2.88 11.92 -33.04
CA PHE A 132 3.21 10.50 -32.81
C PHE A 132 2.35 9.84 -31.72
N LEU A 133 1.11 10.30 -31.57
CA LEU A 133 0.19 9.81 -30.55
C LEU A 133 -0.74 8.71 -31.09
N LEU A 134 -0.63 7.51 -30.52
CA LEU A 134 -1.55 6.40 -30.79
C LEU A 134 -2.79 6.53 -29.91
N LYS A 135 -3.97 6.46 -30.52
CA LYS A 135 -5.27 6.50 -29.83
C LYS A 135 -5.83 5.09 -29.66
N SER A 136 -6.53 4.85 -28.56
CA SER A 136 -7.26 3.59 -28.35
C SER A 136 -8.50 3.78 -27.49
N ASP A 137 -9.44 2.86 -27.65
CA ASP A 137 -10.74 2.89 -26.99
C ASP A 137 -10.62 2.53 -25.50
N VAL A 138 -11.51 3.14 -24.71
CA VAL A 138 -11.69 2.82 -23.30
C VAL A 138 -12.74 1.73 -23.16
N ILE A 139 -12.43 0.70 -22.37
CA ILE A 139 -13.28 -0.46 -22.10
C ILE A 139 -14.12 -0.22 -20.84
N SER A 140 -13.53 0.36 -19.79
CA SER A 140 -14.22 0.65 -18.54
C SER A 140 -13.56 1.79 -17.78
N VAL A 141 -14.38 2.61 -17.11
CA VAL A 141 -13.94 3.69 -16.22
C VAL A 141 -14.66 3.56 -14.87
N ALA A 142 -13.90 3.47 -13.78
CA ALA A 142 -14.45 3.49 -12.43
C ALA A 142 -13.42 4.01 -11.41
N GLN A 143 -13.89 4.78 -10.42
CA GLN A 143 -13.05 5.32 -9.34
C GLN A 143 -11.85 6.14 -9.90
N GLU A 144 -10.63 5.58 -9.84
CA GLU A 144 -9.39 6.16 -10.35
C GLU A 144 -8.74 5.27 -11.43
N ILE A 145 -9.51 4.35 -12.00
CA ILE A 145 -9.05 3.24 -12.82
C ILE A 145 -9.72 3.31 -14.19
N ILE A 146 -8.90 3.31 -15.24
CA ILE A 146 -9.36 3.21 -16.63
C ILE A 146 -8.71 2.00 -17.28
N ARG A 147 -9.52 1.13 -17.90
CA ARG A 147 -9.02 0.05 -18.77
C ARG A 147 -9.08 0.51 -20.22
N CYS A 148 -7.92 0.56 -20.86
CA CYS A 148 -7.76 0.83 -22.27
C CYS A 148 -7.61 -0.47 -23.06
N ARG A 149 -8.14 -0.56 -24.27
CA ARG A 149 -7.60 -1.53 -25.24
C ARG A 149 -6.12 -1.18 -25.50
N THR A 150 -5.23 -2.16 -25.56
CA THR A 150 -3.82 -1.89 -25.93
C THR A 150 -3.69 -1.95 -27.46
N PRO A 151 -3.16 -0.91 -28.13
CA PRO A 151 -2.86 -0.95 -29.57
C PRO A 151 -1.97 -2.12 -29.96
N THR A 152 -2.28 -2.80 -31.06
CA THR A 152 -1.52 -3.97 -31.54
C THR A 152 -0.04 -3.67 -31.79
N SER A 153 0.28 -2.46 -32.28
CA SER A 153 1.67 -2.01 -32.45
C SER A 153 2.46 -1.99 -31.14
N ILE A 154 1.81 -1.62 -30.03
CA ILE A 154 2.40 -1.64 -28.69
C ILE A 154 2.52 -3.08 -28.17
N LEU A 155 1.54 -3.94 -28.43
CA LEU A 155 1.61 -5.37 -28.08
C LEU A 155 2.78 -6.07 -28.78
N SER A 156 2.96 -5.86 -30.08
CA SER A 156 4.08 -6.41 -30.86
C SER A 156 5.44 -5.82 -30.45
N GLY A 157 5.48 -4.56 -30.02
CA GLY A 157 6.71 -3.88 -29.57
C GLY A 157 7.24 -4.31 -28.20
N LYS A 158 6.49 -5.12 -27.42
CA LYS A 158 6.83 -5.55 -26.04
C LYS A 158 8.17 -6.30 -25.92
N THR A 159 8.76 -6.75 -27.02
CA THR A 159 10.04 -7.48 -27.07
C THR A 159 11.28 -6.60 -27.20
N HIS A 160 11.13 -5.30 -27.50
CA HIS A 160 12.26 -4.41 -27.77
C HIS A 160 12.52 -3.39 -26.65
N THR A 161 13.80 -3.02 -26.52
CA THR A 161 14.36 -2.11 -25.50
C THR A 161 13.81 -0.67 -25.53
N GLN A 162 12.93 -0.35 -26.48
CA GLN A 162 12.23 0.94 -26.59
C GLN A 162 11.04 1.09 -25.61
N ALA A 163 10.67 0.05 -24.87
CA ALA A 163 9.54 0.06 -23.95
C ALA A 163 9.66 1.01 -22.74
N HIS A 164 10.84 1.57 -22.46
CA HIS A 164 11.08 2.43 -21.29
C HIS A 164 10.53 3.86 -21.43
N ASP A 165 10.42 4.39 -22.65
CA ASP A 165 9.96 5.76 -22.91
C ASP A 165 8.48 5.87 -23.28
N LEU A 166 7.83 4.73 -23.54
CA LEU A 166 6.39 4.67 -23.77
C LEU A 166 5.63 5.07 -22.51
N LYS A 167 4.81 6.12 -22.63
CA LYS A 167 3.83 6.52 -21.62
C LYS A 167 2.41 6.26 -22.12
N VAL A 168 1.46 6.23 -21.19
CA VAL A 168 0.02 6.26 -21.48
C VAL A 168 -0.64 7.42 -20.73
N SER A 169 -1.54 8.13 -21.41
CA SER A 169 -2.38 9.17 -20.83
C SER A 169 -3.83 9.00 -21.28
N ILE A 170 -4.71 9.83 -20.72
CA ILE A 170 -6.14 9.84 -20.96
C ILE A 170 -6.53 11.21 -21.49
N LYS A 171 -7.31 11.24 -22.58
CA LYS A 171 -8.10 12.40 -22.99
C LYS A 171 -9.53 12.19 -22.52
N MET A 172 -10.14 13.20 -21.91
CA MET A 172 -11.55 13.19 -21.54
C MET A 172 -12.31 14.26 -22.33
N GLU A 173 -13.54 13.97 -22.72
CA GLU A 173 -14.44 14.92 -23.36
C GLU A 173 -14.57 16.21 -22.54
N GLY A 174 -14.55 17.36 -23.22
CA GLY A 174 -14.54 18.68 -22.59
C GLY A 174 -13.24 19.05 -21.85
N LYS A 175 -12.22 18.18 -21.83
CA LYS A 175 -10.88 18.48 -21.30
C LYS A 175 -9.77 18.12 -22.31
N GLY A 176 -8.54 18.53 -21.99
CA GLY A 176 -7.35 18.16 -22.74
C GLY A 176 -6.91 16.71 -22.51
N ILE A 177 -5.74 16.36 -23.06
CA ILE A 177 -4.98 15.19 -22.62
C ILE A 177 -4.46 15.50 -21.22
N PHE A 178 -4.60 14.56 -20.29
CA PHE A 178 -4.12 14.74 -18.92
C PHE A 178 -2.58 14.70 -18.89
N PRO A 179 -1.91 15.44 -17.98
CA PRO A 179 -0.51 15.19 -17.64
C PRO A 179 -0.29 13.72 -17.30
N SER A 180 0.86 13.14 -17.71
CA SER A 180 1.15 11.74 -17.42
C SER A 180 2.64 11.47 -17.23
N ILE A 181 2.92 10.71 -16.16
CA ILE A 181 4.20 10.05 -15.89
C ILE A 181 4.10 8.53 -16.03
N ALA A 182 2.90 8.00 -16.28
CA ALA A 182 2.59 6.58 -16.23
C ALA A 182 3.22 5.82 -17.41
N ARG A 183 4.11 4.89 -17.08
CA ARG A 183 4.78 3.98 -18.02
C ARG A 183 4.22 2.58 -17.82
N PRO A 184 3.51 1.99 -18.79
CA PRO A 184 2.82 0.71 -18.60
C PRO A 184 3.84 -0.43 -18.41
N GLN A 185 3.92 -0.95 -17.17
CA GLN A 185 4.85 -2.04 -16.86
C GLN A 185 4.27 -3.40 -17.25
N TYR A 186 5.13 -4.29 -17.78
CA TYR A 186 4.77 -5.68 -18.01
C TYR A 186 5.05 -6.54 -16.77
N SER A 187 4.02 -7.22 -16.26
CA SER A 187 4.17 -8.27 -15.25
C SER A 187 4.08 -9.63 -15.96
N PRO A 188 5.20 -10.31 -16.26
CA PRO A 188 5.17 -11.58 -16.98
C PRO A 188 4.35 -12.61 -16.20
N PRO A 189 3.52 -13.43 -16.87
CA PRO A 189 2.80 -14.50 -16.21
C PRO A 189 3.82 -15.48 -15.63
N LYS A 190 3.77 -15.69 -14.32
CA LYS A 190 4.53 -16.73 -13.63
C LYS A 190 3.56 -17.82 -13.18
N GLN A 191 4.07 -19.03 -13.01
CA GLN A 191 3.33 -20.05 -12.29
C GLN A 191 3.09 -19.55 -10.86
N LYS A 192 1.88 -19.77 -10.32
CA LYS A 192 1.53 -19.33 -8.97
C LYS A 192 2.41 -20.03 -7.94
N ALA A 193 3.41 -19.30 -7.45
CA ALA A 193 4.39 -19.79 -6.47
C ALA A 193 3.86 -19.74 -5.03
N HIS A 194 2.78 -19.02 -4.77
CA HIS A 194 2.23 -18.77 -3.45
C HIS A 194 0.72 -19.04 -3.44
N LYS A 195 0.25 -19.81 -2.45
CA LYS A 195 -1.18 -20.08 -2.22
C LYS A 195 -1.85 -18.94 -1.46
N MET A 196 -1.15 -18.32 -0.51
CA MET A 196 -1.68 -17.21 0.28
C MET A 196 -0.69 -16.05 0.35
N CYS A 197 -1.13 -14.89 -0.10
CA CYS A 197 -0.43 -13.61 -0.03
C CYS A 197 -1.27 -12.60 0.78
N VAL A 198 -0.64 -11.52 1.23
CA VAL A 198 -1.36 -10.37 1.83
C VAL A 198 -0.94 -9.07 1.15
N CYS A 199 -1.92 -8.20 0.94
CA CYS A 199 -1.73 -6.82 0.53
C CYS A 199 -2.20 -5.85 1.62
N THR A 200 -1.41 -4.81 1.87
CA THR A 200 -1.77 -3.70 2.76
C THR A 200 -1.25 -2.39 2.17
N MET A 201 -1.92 -1.28 2.50
CA MET A 201 -1.39 0.06 2.30
C MET A 201 -1.23 0.71 3.67
N LEU A 202 -0.11 1.38 3.91
CA LEU A 202 0.20 1.94 5.23
C LEU A 202 0.91 3.30 5.14
N ARG A 203 0.81 4.08 6.21
CA ARG A 203 1.74 5.18 6.55
C ARG A 203 2.10 5.08 8.02
N ASN A 204 3.39 5.19 8.34
CA ASN A 204 3.92 5.27 9.70
C ASN A 204 3.51 4.08 10.62
N GLN A 205 3.52 2.85 10.08
CA GLN A 205 3.16 1.61 10.82
C GLN A 205 4.34 0.64 11.01
N ALA A 206 5.58 1.04 10.73
CA ALA A 206 6.75 0.14 10.73
C ALA A 206 6.96 -0.58 12.06
N ARG A 207 6.65 0.09 13.19
CA ARG A 207 6.74 -0.47 14.55
C ARG A 207 5.94 -1.76 14.75
N PHE A 208 4.85 -1.95 13.98
CA PHE A 208 3.94 -3.10 14.10
C PHE A 208 4.24 -4.20 13.08
N MET A 209 4.97 -3.90 12.00
CA MET A 209 5.17 -4.82 10.89
C MET A 209 5.89 -6.12 11.28
N LYS A 210 6.81 -6.09 12.26
CA LYS A 210 7.51 -7.30 12.70
C LYS A 210 6.54 -8.31 13.32
N GLU A 211 5.73 -7.89 14.28
CA GLU A 211 4.69 -8.73 14.90
C GLU A 211 3.72 -9.27 13.84
N TRP A 212 3.23 -8.37 12.98
CA TRP A 212 2.23 -8.69 11.96
C TRP A 212 2.75 -9.68 10.90
N VAL A 213 3.95 -9.48 10.33
CA VAL A 213 4.56 -10.41 9.35
C VAL A 213 4.89 -11.75 10.01
N MET A 214 5.53 -11.76 11.18
CA MET A 214 5.92 -13.01 11.86
C MET A 214 4.69 -13.86 12.22
N TYR A 215 3.63 -13.22 12.72
CA TYR A 215 2.37 -13.89 12.99
C TYR A 215 1.73 -14.48 11.74
N HIS A 216 1.54 -13.65 10.71
CA HIS A 216 0.85 -14.06 9.48
C HIS A 216 1.63 -15.16 8.72
N THR A 217 2.97 -15.13 8.78
CA THR A 217 3.82 -16.23 8.27
C THR A 217 3.47 -17.55 8.97
N ARG A 218 3.38 -17.54 10.31
CA ARG A 218 3.15 -18.73 11.12
C ARG A 218 1.79 -19.40 10.89
N ILE A 219 0.79 -18.65 10.42
CA ILE A 219 -0.54 -19.15 10.03
C ILE A 219 -0.69 -19.37 8.51
N GLY A 220 0.36 -19.16 7.71
CA GLY A 220 0.43 -19.61 6.32
C GLY A 220 0.48 -18.52 5.24
N VAL A 221 0.64 -17.24 5.57
CA VAL A 221 0.95 -16.21 4.54
C VAL A 221 2.38 -16.42 4.04
N GLN A 222 2.59 -16.35 2.72
CA GLN A 222 3.86 -16.67 2.08
C GLN A 222 4.53 -15.47 1.40
N ARG A 223 3.78 -14.39 1.11
CA ARG A 223 4.28 -13.18 0.46
C ARG A 223 3.47 -11.95 0.86
N TRP A 224 4.15 -10.81 0.96
CA TRP A 224 3.56 -9.51 1.29
C TRP A 224 3.78 -8.48 0.19
N PHE A 225 2.73 -7.73 -0.10
CA PHE A 225 2.74 -6.55 -0.96
C PHE A 225 2.44 -5.33 -0.07
N ILE A 226 3.47 -4.53 0.21
CA ILE A 226 3.38 -3.37 1.12
C ILE A 226 3.35 -2.10 0.29
N TYR A 227 2.21 -1.43 0.26
CA TYR A 227 2.04 -0.13 -0.39
C TYR A 227 2.35 0.97 0.63
N ASP A 228 3.46 1.66 0.42
CA ASP A 228 3.93 2.70 1.33
C ASP A 228 3.43 4.08 0.88
N ASN A 229 2.44 4.62 1.61
CA ASN A 229 1.83 5.92 1.33
C ASN A 229 2.60 7.07 2.01
N ASN A 230 3.87 7.21 1.64
CA ASN A 230 4.82 8.18 2.20
C ASN A 230 4.99 8.03 3.72
N SER A 231 5.56 6.91 4.17
CA SER A 231 5.99 6.78 5.57
C SER A 231 7.28 7.55 5.85
N GLU A 232 7.30 8.20 7.00
CA GLU A 232 8.41 8.96 7.57
C GLU A 232 9.10 8.20 8.72
N ASP A 233 8.56 7.06 9.13
CA ASP A 233 9.22 6.13 10.04
C ASP A 233 10.23 5.20 9.32
N ASN A 234 10.81 4.28 10.08
CA ASN A 234 11.87 3.37 9.67
C ASN A 234 11.37 2.12 8.92
N ILE A 235 10.36 2.29 8.06
CA ILE A 235 9.75 1.22 7.26
C ILE A 235 10.76 0.46 6.41
N ASP A 236 11.73 1.18 5.84
CA ASP A 236 12.86 0.67 5.06
C ASP A 236 13.71 -0.30 5.89
N ILE A 237 14.22 0.16 7.04
CA ILE A 237 15.05 -0.65 7.96
C ILE A 237 14.27 -1.89 8.45
N VAL A 238 12.96 -1.75 8.70
CA VAL A 238 12.12 -2.87 9.15
C VAL A 238 11.89 -3.89 8.02
N ILE A 239 11.63 -3.44 6.80
CA ILE A 239 11.44 -4.33 5.64
C ILE A 239 12.75 -5.04 5.28
N GLU A 240 13.89 -4.34 5.24
CA GLU A 240 15.21 -4.93 5.00
C GLU A 240 15.56 -6.00 6.05
N SER A 241 15.30 -5.71 7.34
CA SER A 241 15.51 -6.65 8.43
C SER A 241 14.64 -7.92 8.31
N LEU A 242 13.40 -7.77 7.85
CA LEU A 242 12.49 -8.89 7.59
C LEU A 242 12.92 -9.69 6.33
N GLN A 243 13.28 -9.02 5.23
CA GLN A 243 13.80 -9.66 4.03
C GLN A 243 15.10 -10.44 4.31
N GLY A 244 16.04 -9.84 5.04
CA GLY A 244 17.27 -10.51 5.53
C GLY A 244 17.02 -11.64 6.54
N SER A 245 15.80 -11.74 7.08
CA SER A 245 15.34 -12.86 7.90
C SER A 245 14.57 -13.93 7.11
N GLY A 246 14.44 -13.77 5.77
CA GLY A 246 13.80 -14.73 4.87
C GLY A 246 12.32 -14.46 4.57
N TYR A 247 11.74 -13.34 5.01
CA TYR A 247 10.34 -13.00 4.70
C TYR A 247 10.22 -12.38 3.30
N ASN A 248 9.36 -12.96 2.46
CA ASN A 248 9.15 -12.53 1.07
C ASN A 248 8.25 -11.28 1.00
N ILE A 249 8.86 -10.11 1.21
CA ILE A 249 8.18 -8.81 1.22
C ILE A 249 8.56 -8.03 -0.04
N THR A 250 7.60 -7.40 -0.70
CA THR A 250 7.82 -6.40 -1.76
C THR A 250 7.20 -5.07 -1.33
N ARG A 251 8.04 -4.03 -1.16
CA ARG A 251 7.60 -2.64 -0.95
C ARG A 251 7.31 -2.01 -2.30
N TYR A 252 6.15 -1.37 -2.44
CA TYR A 252 5.79 -0.50 -3.54
C TYR A 252 5.64 0.92 -2.98
N LEU A 253 6.38 1.88 -3.53
CA LEU A 253 6.15 3.28 -3.18
C LEU A 253 4.83 3.70 -3.82
N TRP A 254 3.89 4.18 -3.00
CA TRP A 254 2.57 4.60 -3.47
C TRP A 254 2.28 6.02 -2.94
N PRO A 255 2.98 7.04 -3.44
CA PRO A 255 2.98 8.38 -2.85
C PRO A 255 1.67 9.15 -3.06
N TRP A 256 0.71 8.57 -3.79
CA TRP A 256 -0.53 9.19 -4.24
C TRP A 256 -1.54 9.35 -3.10
N VAL A 257 -1.97 10.59 -2.82
CA VAL A 257 -2.86 10.92 -1.70
C VAL A 257 -4.29 10.49 -1.98
N LYS A 258 -4.92 9.79 -1.02
CA LYS A 258 -6.31 9.31 -1.11
C LYS A 258 -6.54 8.45 -2.36
N THR A 259 -5.89 7.29 -2.39
CA THR A 259 -5.84 6.36 -3.55
C THR A 259 -5.81 4.88 -3.10
N GLN A 260 -6.31 4.55 -1.91
CA GLN A 260 -6.21 3.18 -1.35
C GLN A 260 -6.81 2.13 -2.28
N GLU A 261 -7.98 2.44 -2.83
CA GLU A 261 -8.75 1.61 -3.74
C GLU A 261 -8.01 1.38 -5.08
N ALA A 262 -7.29 2.39 -5.58
CA ALA A 262 -6.42 2.28 -6.75
C ALA A 262 -5.20 1.40 -6.46
N GLY A 263 -4.51 1.62 -5.33
CA GLY A 263 -3.35 0.82 -4.94
C GLY A 263 -3.69 -0.64 -4.62
N PHE A 264 -4.87 -0.91 -4.05
CA PHE A 264 -5.37 -2.27 -3.85
C PHE A 264 -5.69 -2.96 -5.19
N SER A 265 -6.19 -2.23 -6.19
CA SER A 265 -6.40 -2.76 -7.54
C SER A 265 -5.09 -3.05 -8.27
N HIS A 266 -4.14 -2.11 -8.22
CA HIS A 266 -2.76 -2.32 -8.70
C HIS A 266 -2.09 -3.52 -8.00
N CYS A 267 -2.36 -3.70 -6.70
CA CYS A 267 -1.89 -4.84 -5.93
C CYS A 267 -2.51 -6.16 -6.38
N ALA A 268 -3.83 -6.22 -6.59
CA ALA A 268 -4.51 -7.41 -7.09
C ALA A 268 -3.96 -7.85 -8.46
N LEU A 269 -3.76 -6.89 -9.37
CA LEU A 269 -3.17 -7.13 -10.69
C LEU A 269 -1.75 -7.73 -10.57
N ARG A 270 -0.85 -7.13 -9.78
CA ARG A 270 0.52 -7.66 -9.61
C ARG A 270 0.55 -8.99 -8.84
N ALA A 271 -0.30 -9.15 -7.83
CA ALA A 271 -0.38 -10.37 -7.02
C ALA A 271 -0.93 -11.55 -7.84
N SER A 272 -1.84 -11.33 -8.78
CA SER A 272 -2.39 -12.37 -9.68
C SER A 272 -1.29 -13.24 -10.31
N ALA A 273 -0.13 -12.65 -10.65
CA ALA A 273 0.96 -13.33 -11.33
C ALA A 273 1.72 -14.35 -10.46
N THR A 274 1.54 -14.30 -9.13
CA THR A 274 2.30 -15.17 -8.19
C THR A 274 1.46 -15.79 -7.07
N CYS A 275 0.24 -15.30 -6.85
CA CYS A 275 -0.61 -15.65 -5.71
C CYS A 275 -1.91 -16.32 -6.14
N GLU A 276 -2.30 -17.40 -5.46
CA GLU A 276 -3.62 -18.02 -5.60
C GLU A 276 -4.71 -17.19 -4.92
N TRP A 277 -4.46 -16.81 -3.66
CA TRP A 277 -5.32 -15.97 -2.85
C TRP A 277 -4.56 -14.79 -2.26
N VAL A 278 -5.25 -13.66 -2.10
CA VAL A 278 -4.71 -12.42 -1.53
C VAL A 278 -5.65 -11.91 -0.45
N GLY A 279 -5.18 -11.86 0.79
CA GLY A 279 -5.84 -11.16 1.88
C GLY A 279 -5.62 -9.65 1.76
N PHE A 280 -6.69 -8.88 1.80
CA PHE A 280 -6.64 -7.42 1.97
C PHE A 280 -7.00 -7.13 3.43
N ILE A 281 -5.99 -6.73 4.20
CA ILE A 281 -6.06 -6.43 5.65
C ILE A 281 -5.03 -5.36 5.99
N ASP A 282 -5.34 -4.53 6.98
CA ASP A 282 -4.43 -3.48 7.45
C ASP A 282 -3.40 -4.04 8.48
N VAL A 283 -2.33 -3.30 8.80
CA VAL A 283 -1.24 -3.77 9.68
C VAL A 283 -1.68 -3.92 11.15
N ASP A 284 -2.74 -3.22 11.56
CA ASP A 284 -3.41 -3.40 12.86
C ASP A 284 -4.45 -4.55 12.85
N GLU A 285 -4.47 -5.41 11.81
CA GLU A 285 -5.48 -6.47 11.64
C GLU A 285 -4.87 -7.88 11.57
N PHE A 286 -5.42 -8.79 12.37
CA PHE A 286 -4.86 -10.12 12.59
C PHE A 286 -5.90 -11.24 12.38
N PHE A 287 -5.64 -12.15 11.45
CA PHE A 287 -6.46 -13.35 11.23
C PHE A 287 -6.31 -14.34 12.40
N ASN A 288 -7.25 -14.31 13.34
CA ASN A 288 -7.36 -15.24 14.46
C ASN A 288 -7.96 -16.59 13.97
N VAL A 289 -7.10 -17.44 13.41
CA VAL A 289 -7.47 -18.74 12.83
C VAL A 289 -7.58 -19.82 13.90
N LYS A 290 -8.79 -20.39 14.08
CA LYS A 290 -9.05 -21.48 15.03
C LYS A 290 -8.89 -22.85 14.37
N MET A 291 -9.43 -23.04 13.16
CA MET A 291 -9.32 -24.33 12.49
C MET A 291 -7.86 -24.66 12.15
N LYS A 292 -7.29 -25.63 12.88
CA LYS A 292 -5.93 -26.15 12.70
C LYS A 292 -4.83 -25.05 12.66
N GLY A 293 -5.14 -23.83 13.08
CA GLY A 293 -4.23 -22.67 13.10
C GLY A 293 -3.61 -22.29 11.75
N ASN A 294 -4.26 -22.54 10.61
CA ASN A 294 -3.67 -22.29 9.28
C ASN A 294 -4.69 -21.84 8.22
N LEU A 295 -4.41 -20.73 7.54
CA LEU A 295 -5.25 -20.11 6.50
C LEU A 295 -5.52 -21.04 5.31
N HIS A 296 -4.55 -21.89 4.93
CA HIS A 296 -4.74 -22.85 3.83
C HIS A 296 -5.88 -23.83 4.11
N ASN A 297 -6.07 -24.24 5.37
CA ASN A 297 -7.17 -25.12 5.73
C ASN A 297 -8.51 -24.41 5.57
N VAL A 298 -8.60 -23.13 5.95
CA VAL A 298 -9.81 -22.30 5.77
C VAL A 298 -10.13 -22.13 4.28
N ILE A 299 -9.12 -21.86 3.45
CA ILE A 299 -9.27 -21.78 1.99
C ILE A 299 -9.75 -23.12 1.41
N MET A 300 -9.14 -24.25 1.80
CA MET A 300 -9.56 -25.58 1.31
C MET A 300 -10.98 -25.97 1.77
N GLU A 301 -11.41 -25.55 2.96
CA GLU A 301 -12.76 -25.81 3.47
C GLU A 301 -13.83 -25.02 2.71
N TYR A 302 -13.62 -23.69 2.57
CA TYR A 302 -14.59 -22.74 2.03
C TYR A 302 -14.52 -22.54 0.51
N ALA A 303 -13.40 -22.86 -0.14
CA ALA A 303 -13.18 -22.68 -1.58
C ALA A 303 -12.54 -23.94 -2.22
N ARG A 304 -13.23 -25.08 -2.06
CA ARG A 304 -12.84 -26.37 -2.63
C ARG A 304 -12.60 -26.29 -4.15
N ALA A 305 -11.74 -27.17 -4.66
CA ALA A 305 -11.51 -27.31 -6.10
C ALA A 305 -12.84 -27.51 -6.85
N GLY A 306 -13.01 -26.82 -7.99
CA GLY A 306 -14.26 -26.81 -8.76
C GLY A 306 -15.35 -25.86 -8.24
N SER A 307 -15.18 -25.20 -7.09
CA SER A 307 -16.11 -24.17 -6.62
C SER A 307 -15.84 -22.81 -7.26
N ASN A 308 -16.90 -22.06 -7.57
CA ASN A 308 -16.82 -20.69 -8.08
C ASN A 308 -16.53 -19.65 -6.97
N VAL A 309 -15.94 -20.04 -5.84
CA VAL A 309 -15.66 -19.08 -4.76
C VAL A 309 -14.51 -18.16 -5.17
N GLY A 310 -14.79 -16.86 -5.19
CA GLY A 310 -13.87 -15.78 -5.52
C GLY A 310 -13.49 -14.90 -4.32
N GLU A 311 -14.33 -14.83 -3.28
CA GLU A 311 -14.11 -14.04 -2.07
C GLU A 311 -14.50 -14.81 -0.81
N ILE A 312 -13.59 -14.86 0.16
CA ILE A 312 -13.80 -15.43 1.50
C ILE A 312 -13.86 -14.25 2.50
N ARG A 313 -15.04 -14.00 3.06
CA ARG A 313 -15.37 -12.86 3.92
C ARG A 313 -15.21 -13.24 5.40
N THR A 314 -14.32 -12.55 6.10
CA THR A 314 -13.94 -12.87 7.49
C THR A 314 -14.54 -11.88 8.49
N PRO A 315 -15.27 -12.32 9.52
CA PRO A 315 -15.86 -11.43 10.53
C PRO A 315 -14.80 -10.65 11.30
N CYS A 316 -14.99 -9.34 11.48
CA CYS A 316 -14.05 -8.43 12.14
C CYS A 316 -14.63 -7.84 13.43
N TYR A 317 -13.77 -7.59 14.43
CA TYR A 317 -14.12 -6.96 15.70
C TYR A 317 -13.03 -5.96 16.13
N SER A 318 -13.44 -4.76 16.55
CA SER A 318 -12.53 -3.71 17.03
C SER A 318 -12.05 -3.95 18.45
N PHE A 319 -10.73 -3.92 18.65
CA PHE A 319 -10.07 -3.96 19.96
C PHE A 319 -9.74 -2.55 20.46
N GLY A 320 -9.80 -2.39 21.79
CA GLY A 320 -9.55 -1.16 22.54
C GLY A 320 -8.23 -1.15 23.32
N PRO A 321 -7.89 -0.01 23.96
CA PRO A 321 -6.61 0.17 24.65
C PRO A 321 -6.42 -0.79 25.83
N SER A 322 -7.48 -1.44 26.31
CA SER A 322 -7.42 -2.52 27.29
C SER A 322 -6.85 -2.12 28.66
N GLY A 323 -7.08 -0.88 29.08
CA GLY A 323 -6.52 -0.27 30.29
C GLY A 323 -5.11 0.30 30.11
N LEU A 324 -4.48 0.13 28.95
CA LEU A 324 -3.14 0.62 28.68
C LEU A 324 -3.12 2.11 28.33
N LYS A 325 -2.01 2.77 28.69
CA LYS A 325 -1.67 4.16 28.29
C LYS A 325 -0.47 4.22 27.34
N GLU A 326 0.42 3.23 27.39
CA GLU A 326 1.61 3.09 26.54
C GLU A 326 1.46 1.87 25.60
N VAL A 327 2.13 1.89 24.46
CA VAL A 327 2.19 0.75 23.54
C VAL A 327 2.71 -0.51 24.26
N PRO A 328 2.00 -1.65 24.21
CA PRO A 328 2.43 -2.87 24.88
C PRO A 328 3.74 -3.42 24.30
N ARG A 329 4.74 -3.65 25.16
CA ARG A 329 6.06 -4.15 24.76
C ARG A 329 6.02 -5.52 24.11
N GLU A 330 5.06 -6.36 24.49
CA GLU A 330 4.82 -7.69 23.93
C GLU A 330 4.10 -7.66 22.57
N GLY A 331 3.67 -6.50 22.08
CA GLY A 331 2.90 -6.34 20.84
C GLY A 331 1.39 -6.28 21.05
N MET A 332 0.69 -5.90 19.98
CA MET A 332 -0.76 -5.68 19.94
C MET A 332 -1.55 -6.93 20.34
N MET A 333 -1.14 -8.10 19.84
CA MET A 333 -1.86 -9.36 20.07
C MET A 333 -1.87 -9.81 21.53
N VAL A 334 -0.85 -9.38 22.30
CA VAL A 334 -0.73 -9.69 23.71
C VAL A 334 -1.28 -8.56 24.56
N GLY A 335 -0.95 -7.31 24.28
CA GLY A 335 -1.41 -6.17 25.09
C GLY A 335 -2.91 -5.94 25.01
N TYR A 336 -3.46 -5.85 23.80
CA TYR A 336 -4.85 -5.48 23.59
C TYR A 336 -5.76 -6.72 23.63
N THR A 337 -6.57 -6.80 24.68
CA THR A 337 -7.46 -7.95 24.99
C THR A 337 -8.90 -7.55 25.30
N CYS A 338 -9.21 -6.25 25.30
CA CYS A 338 -10.57 -5.72 25.32
C CYS A 338 -11.05 -5.45 23.89
N ARG A 339 -12.31 -5.76 23.59
CA ARG A 339 -12.96 -5.41 22.34
C ARG A 339 -14.41 -5.00 22.52
N LEU A 340 -14.97 -4.39 21.47
CA LEU A 340 -16.42 -4.24 21.29
C LEU A 340 -17.08 -5.60 21.05
N ALA A 341 -18.31 -5.76 21.53
CA ALA A 341 -19.17 -6.91 21.30
C ALA A 341 -19.68 -6.93 19.85
N ALA A 342 -20.02 -5.76 19.32
CA ALA A 342 -20.50 -5.57 17.96
C ALA A 342 -19.46 -5.94 16.89
N ARG A 343 -19.94 -6.44 15.74
CA ARG A 343 -19.11 -6.74 14.56
C ARG A 343 -18.87 -5.48 13.74
N GLU A 344 -17.66 -5.34 13.21
CA GLU A 344 -17.37 -4.42 12.11
C GLU A 344 -17.62 -5.06 10.74
N ARG A 345 -17.47 -4.25 9.68
CA ARG A 345 -17.40 -4.74 8.30
C ARG A 345 -16.29 -5.80 8.22
N HIS A 346 -16.58 -6.89 7.50
CA HIS A 346 -15.66 -7.99 7.29
C HIS A 346 -14.40 -7.53 6.55
N LYS A 347 -13.36 -8.37 6.50
CA LYS A 347 -12.24 -8.23 5.54
C LYS A 347 -12.16 -9.48 4.69
N SER A 348 -11.42 -9.43 3.58
CA SER A 348 -11.59 -10.42 2.53
C SER A 348 -10.28 -11.04 2.07
N ILE A 349 -10.36 -12.34 1.80
CA ILE A 349 -9.34 -13.08 1.06
C ILE A 349 -9.93 -13.36 -0.32
N VAL A 350 -9.37 -12.75 -1.36
CA VAL A 350 -9.89 -12.84 -2.74
C VAL A 350 -8.95 -13.63 -3.65
N LYS A 351 -9.54 -14.29 -4.65
CA LYS A 351 -8.83 -14.89 -5.77
C LYS A 351 -8.67 -13.82 -6.87
N PRO A 352 -7.46 -13.38 -7.25
CA PRO A 352 -7.29 -12.26 -8.19
C PRO A 352 -7.96 -12.47 -9.56
N GLU A 353 -8.06 -13.69 -10.06
CA GLU A 353 -8.74 -14.02 -11.32
C GLU A 353 -10.27 -14.03 -11.20
N ALA A 354 -10.82 -13.96 -9.99
CA ALA A 354 -12.26 -13.85 -9.76
C ALA A 354 -12.74 -12.39 -9.77
N LEU A 355 -11.84 -11.41 -9.84
CA LEU A 355 -12.19 -10.00 -9.81
C LEU A 355 -12.88 -9.56 -11.09
N ASN A 356 -13.84 -8.66 -10.97
CA ASN A 356 -14.47 -8.02 -12.10
C ASN A 356 -13.43 -7.22 -12.88
N GLN A 357 -13.52 -7.19 -14.22
CA GLN A 357 -12.63 -6.37 -15.04
C GLN A 357 -12.61 -4.92 -14.55
N THR A 358 -13.74 -4.35 -14.13
CA THR A 358 -13.81 -2.96 -13.67
C THR A 358 -12.94 -2.63 -12.44
N LEU A 359 -12.43 -3.65 -11.71
CA LEU A 359 -11.61 -3.54 -10.49
C LEU A 359 -12.23 -2.69 -9.36
N ILE A 360 -13.54 -2.40 -9.45
CA ILE A 360 -14.27 -1.67 -8.43
C ILE A 360 -14.10 -2.37 -7.09
N ASN A 361 -13.67 -1.60 -6.10
CA ASN A 361 -13.46 -2.09 -4.75
C ASN A 361 -13.85 -1.06 -3.69
N VAL A 362 -14.18 -1.57 -2.52
CA VAL A 362 -14.57 -0.79 -1.33
C VAL A 362 -13.51 -1.02 -0.25
N VAL A 363 -12.26 -0.73 -0.63
CA VAL A 363 -11.05 -1.12 0.11
C VAL A 363 -10.96 -2.65 0.22
N HIS A 364 -11.33 -3.24 1.35
CA HIS A 364 -11.09 -4.67 1.65
C HIS A 364 -12.07 -5.64 0.96
N HIS A 365 -12.73 -5.21 -0.13
CA HIS A 365 -13.74 -5.96 -0.89
C HIS A 365 -13.68 -5.56 -2.35
N PHE A 366 -13.81 -6.52 -3.25
CA PHE A 366 -13.85 -6.26 -4.69
C PHE A 366 -15.16 -6.74 -5.30
N HIS A 367 -15.60 -6.09 -6.38
CA HIS A 367 -16.61 -6.65 -7.25
C HIS A 367 -16.03 -7.88 -7.96
N LEU A 368 -16.78 -8.99 -7.98
CA LEU A 368 -16.39 -10.22 -8.66
C LEU A 368 -16.90 -10.25 -10.11
N ALA A 369 -16.22 -11.01 -10.96
CA ALA A 369 -16.72 -11.39 -12.28
C ALA A 369 -17.75 -12.53 -12.15
N SER A 370 -18.73 -12.59 -13.06
CA SER A 370 -19.56 -13.80 -13.18
C SER A 370 -18.71 -14.97 -13.68
N PRO A 371 -18.86 -16.21 -13.16
CA PRO A 371 -19.87 -16.69 -12.22
C PRO A 371 -19.37 -16.78 -10.75
N PHE A 372 -18.37 -15.98 -10.37
CA PHE A 372 -17.75 -16.09 -9.04
C PHE A 372 -18.63 -15.55 -7.91
N VAL A 373 -18.57 -16.22 -6.76
CA VAL A 373 -19.40 -15.95 -5.57
C VAL A 373 -18.58 -15.68 -4.31
N THR A 374 -19.23 -15.07 -3.33
CA THR A 374 -18.66 -14.71 -2.03
C THR A 374 -19.16 -15.67 -0.95
N VAL A 375 -18.30 -16.11 -0.03
CA VAL A 375 -18.69 -16.94 1.13
C VAL A 375 -18.30 -16.25 2.44
N ASN A 376 -19.11 -16.39 3.48
CA ASN A 376 -18.82 -15.85 4.82
C ASN A 376 -18.24 -16.94 5.71
N VAL A 377 -17.14 -16.65 6.42
CA VAL A 377 -16.51 -17.59 7.35
C VAL A 377 -17.19 -17.53 8.71
N ASP A 378 -17.39 -18.70 9.32
CA ASP A 378 -17.98 -18.81 10.65
C ASP A 378 -17.06 -18.26 11.73
N ASN A 379 -17.65 -17.57 12.71
CA ASN A 379 -16.97 -17.11 13.92
C ASN A 379 -16.24 -18.25 14.67
N GLY A 380 -16.65 -19.50 14.48
CA GLY A 380 -16.00 -20.70 15.02
C GLY A 380 -14.70 -21.09 14.32
N VAL A 381 -14.54 -20.73 13.04
CA VAL A 381 -13.39 -21.10 12.19
C VAL A 381 -12.32 -20.00 12.19
N MET A 382 -12.72 -18.76 11.90
CA MET A 382 -11.79 -17.63 11.77
C MET A 382 -12.50 -16.29 12.02
N MET A 383 -11.76 -15.34 12.58
CA MET A 383 -12.19 -13.95 12.74
C MET A 383 -10.97 -13.04 12.67
N ILE A 384 -11.18 -11.73 12.50
CA ILE A 384 -10.13 -10.72 12.55
C ILE A 384 -10.22 -9.96 13.86
N ASN A 385 -9.08 -9.89 14.54
CA ASN A 385 -8.82 -8.92 15.58
C ASN A 385 -8.29 -7.65 14.91
N HIS A 386 -9.08 -6.58 14.90
CA HIS A 386 -8.67 -5.27 14.37
C HIS A 386 -8.35 -4.34 15.55
N TYR A 387 -7.08 -4.01 15.74
CA TYR A 387 -6.57 -3.14 16.79
C TYR A 387 -6.82 -1.66 16.47
N LYS A 388 -8.09 -1.35 16.15
CA LYS A 388 -8.57 -0.05 15.68
C LYS A 388 -8.27 1.08 16.65
N TYR A 389 -8.53 0.85 17.94
CA TYR A 389 -8.46 1.82 19.03
C TYR A 389 -7.29 1.48 19.97
N GLN A 390 -6.06 1.72 19.49
CA GLN A 390 -4.86 1.57 20.30
C GLN A 390 -4.72 2.68 21.36
N VAL A 391 -3.66 2.63 22.16
CA VAL A 391 -3.30 3.75 23.06
C VAL A 391 -3.21 5.09 22.31
N TRP A 392 -3.47 6.18 23.03
CA TRP A 392 -3.70 7.49 22.42
C TRP A 392 -2.53 7.98 21.57
N GLU A 393 -1.31 7.76 22.03
CA GLU A 393 -0.06 8.11 21.33
C GLU A 393 0.07 7.50 19.92
N VAL A 394 -0.61 6.38 19.64
CA VAL A 394 -0.72 5.77 18.30
C VAL A 394 -2.01 6.23 17.63
N PHE A 395 -3.13 6.25 18.36
CA PHE A 395 -4.44 6.53 17.79
C PHE A 395 -4.55 7.95 17.20
N LYS A 396 -3.91 8.94 17.83
CA LYS A 396 -3.91 10.34 17.38
C LYS A 396 -3.43 10.52 15.94
N GLU A 397 -2.55 9.65 15.42
CA GLU A 397 -2.06 9.70 14.04
C GLU A 397 -3.19 9.59 13.01
N LYS A 398 -4.28 8.88 13.35
CA LYS A 398 -5.47 8.70 12.50
C LYS A 398 -6.23 10.02 12.25
N PHE A 399 -5.97 11.10 13.01
CA PHE A 399 -6.54 12.44 12.77
C PHE A 399 -5.85 13.20 11.64
N TYR A 400 -4.53 13.01 11.46
CA TYR A 400 -3.72 13.86 10.60
C TYR A 400 -3.69 13.39 9.13
N ARG A 401 -3.81 12.08 8.88
CA ARG A 401 -3.80 11.53 7.50
C ARG A 401 -4.59 10.23 7.39
N ARG A 402 -5.57 10.20 6.48
CA ARG A 402 -6.30 9.00 6.06
C ARG A 402 -5.89 8.62 4.63
N VAL A 403 -5.85 7.31 4.36
CA VAL A 403 -5.34 6.76 3.09
C VAL A 403 -6.48 6.40 2.10
N ALA A 404 -7.63 6.00 2.62
CA ALA A 404 -8.85 5.69 1.85
C ALA A 404 -9.35 6.90 1.05
N THR A 405 -9.79 6.67 -0.19
CA THR A 405 -10.12 7.75 -1.13
C THR A 405 -11.34 8.56 -0.68
N TYR A 406 -12.39 7.86 -0.24
CA TYR A 406 -13.71 8.45 0.05
C TYR A 406 -13.94 8.79 1.53
N VAL A 407 -12.92 8.66 2.38
CA VAL A 407 -13.01 9.00 3.82
C VAL A 407 -12.54 10.45 4.05
N ALA A 408 -13.40 11.24 4.69
CA ALA A 408 -13.07 12.61 5.10
C ALA A 408 -11.92 12.62 6.12
N ASP A 409 -11.07 13.64 6.05
CA ASP A 409 -10.03 13.84 7.08
C ASP A 409 -10.70 14.28 8.37
N TRP A 410 -10.31 13.71 9.53
CA TRP A 410 -11.09 13.93 10.76
C TRP A 410 -11.02 15.37 11.28
N GLN A 411 -10.00 16.12 10.88
CA GLN A 411 -9.89 17.56 11.11
C GLN A 411 -11.00 18.38 10.43
N GLN A 412 -11.65 17.83 9.40
CA GLN A 412 -12.78 18.46 8.72
C GLN A 412 -14.10 18.11 9.43
N GLU A 413 -15.09 19.00 9.38
CA GLU A 413 -16.42 18.78 10.02
C GLU A 413 -17.39 17.96 9.15
N HIS A 414 -16.91 17.35 8.06
CA HIS A 414 -17.72 16.47 7.22
C HIS A 414 -17.88 15.06 7.82
N ASN A 415 -19.11 14.56 7.86
CA ASN A 415 -19.46 13.20 8.31
C ASN A 415 -18.96 12.87 9.74
N VAL A 416 -19.17 13.78 10.70
CA VAL A 416 -18.78 13.59 12.11
C VAL A 416 -19.45 12.35 12.74
N GLY A 417 -20.67 12.02 12.32
CA GLY A 417 -21.41 10.83 12.76
C GLY A 417 -21.06 9.51 12.04
N SER A 418 -20.03 9.45 11.17
CA SER A 418 -19.68 8.19 10.50
C SER A 418 -19.17 7.13 11.49
N LYS A 419 -19.47 5.85 11.22
CA LYS A 419 -18.87 4.68 11.91
C LYS A 419 -17.34 4.58 11.71
N ASP A 420 -16.80 5.33 10.76
CA ASP A 420 -15.35 5.52 10.63
C ASP A 420 -14.77 6.28 11.82
N ARG A 421 -15.52 7.26 12.36
CA ARG A 421 -15.10 8.09 13.51
C ARG A 421 -15.34 7.38 14.83
N VAL A 422 -14.74 7.92 15.89
CA VAL A 422 -15.01 7.47 17.27
C VAL A 422 -16.14 8.31 17.86
N PRO A 423 -17.19 7.70 18.44
CA PRO A 423 -18.20 8.42 19.22
C PRO A 423 -17.56 9.26 20.33
N GLY A 424 -17.99 10.53 20.44
CA GLY A 424 -17.51 11.45 21.47
C GLY A 424 -16.08 11.98 21.29
N LEU A 425 -15.49 11.87 20.09
CA LEU A 425 -14.28 12.60 19.72
C LEU A 425 -14.60 13.63 18.63
N GLY A 426 -14.11 14.86 18.83
CA GLY A 426 -14.26 15.96 17.88
C GLY A 426 -13.28 15.89 16.71
N THR A 427 -12.98 17.05 16.11
CA THR A 427 -12.04 17.17 14.97
C THR A 427 -10.58 17.34 15.41
N LYS A 428 -10.32 17.62 16.69
CA LYS A 428 -8.98 17.84 17.27
C LYS A 428 -8.47 16.58 17.97
N ALA A 429 -7.16 16.32 17.83
CA ALA A 429 -6.47 15.24 18.53
C ALA A 429 -6.16 15.63 20.00
N VAL A 430 -7.21 15.63 20.84
CA VAL A 430 -7.11 15.78 22.30
C VAL A 430 -7.48 14.46 22.97
N GLU A 431 -6.67 13.98 23.92
CA GLU A 431 -6.92 12.72 24.62
C GLU A 431 -8.10 12.84 25.60
N PRO A 432 -9.13 11.97 25.49
CA PRO A 432 -10.14 11.86 26.54
C PRO A 432 -9.57 11.19 27.80
N GLU A 433 -9.89 11.71 28.99
CA GLU A 433 -9.39 11.19 30.28
C GLU A 433 -9.64 9.68 30.47
N ASP A 434 -10.75 9.18 29.93
CA ASP A 434 -11.18 7.79 30.01
C ASP A 434 -10.66 6.91 28.86
N TRP A 435 -9.89 7.44 27.89
CA TRP A 435 -9.49 6.75 26.65
C TRP A 435 -8.99 5.32 26.88
N SER A 436 -8.05 5.16 27.81
CA SER A 436 -7.46 3.87 28.20
C SER A 436 -8.50 2.80 28.60
N LYS A 437 -9.68 3.19 29.09
CA LYS A 437 -10.77 2.31 29.55
C LYS A 437 -11.86 2.07 28.50
N ARG A 438 -11.87 2.82 27.39
CA ARG A 438 -12.91 2.70 26.34
C ARG A 438 -12.82 1.38 25.57
N PHE A 439 -13.93 1.04 24.91
CA PHE A 439 -14.08 -0.11 23.99
C PHE A 439 -13.78 -1.50 24.61
N CYS A 440 -14.03 -1.67 25.91
CA CYS A 440 -13.91 -2.95 26.63
C CYS A 440 -15.29 -3.52 27.02
N GLU A 441 -16.04 -4.01 26.05
CA GLU A 441 -17.32 -4.71 26.29
C GLU A 441 -17.10 -6.22 26.48
N VAL A 442 -16.13 -6.80 25.77
CA VAL A 442 -15.77 -8.21 25.86
C VAL A 442 -14.26 -8.37 26.05
N ARG A 443 -13.87 -9.15 27.07
CA ARG A 443 -12.48 -9.58 27.27
C ARG A 443 -12.18 -10.80 26.41
N ASP A 444 -11.35 -10.64 25.39
CA ASP A 444 -11.03 -11.66 24.38
C ASP A 444 -9.55 -12.06 24.45
N MET A 445 -9.26 -13.08 25.26
CA MET A 445 -7.90 -13.59 25.48
C MET A 445 -7.44 -14.58 24.39
N ARG A 446 -8.25 -14.88 23.37
CA ARG A 446 -8.05 -16.04 22.48
C ARG A 446 -6.76 -15.95 21.68
N LEU A 447 -6.53 -14.81 21.01
CA LEU A 447 -5.31 -14.60 20.23
C LEU A 447 -4.08 -14.49 21.13
N ARG A 448 -4.14 -13.70 22.21
CA ARG A 448 -3.08 -13.61 23.24
C ARG A 448 -2.61 -14.98 23.73
N ASN A 449 -3.54 -15.84 24.14
CA ASN A 449 -3.22 -17.16 24.68
C ASN A 449 -2.57 -18.08 23.64
N TRP A 450 -3.00 -17.99 22.38
CA TRP A 450 -2.38 -18.72 21.28
C TRP A 450 -0.96 -18.19 20.98
N VAL A 451 -0.77 -16.87 20.95
CA VAL A 451 0.53 -16.22 20.72
C VAL A 451 1.54 -16.59 21.80
N ILE A 452 1.17 -16.44 23.08
CA ILE A 452 2.04 -16.80 24.21
C ILE A 452 2.42 -18.29 24.18
N ARG A 453 1.51 -19.18 23.74
CA ARG A 453 1.78 -20.62 23.61
C ARG A 453 2.74 -20.96 22.46
N ASN A 454 2.63 -20.27 21.33
CA ASN A 454 3.34 -20.64 20.09
C ASN A 454 4.64 -19.85 19.86
N PHE A 455 4.74 -18.62 20.35
CA PHE A 455 5.86 -17.71 20.06
C PHE A 455 6.75 -17.38 21.26
N ARG A 456 6.24 -17.46 22.50
CA ARG A 456 7.03 -17.04 23.67
C ARG A 456 8.20 -17.99 23.89
N ASN A 457 9.42 -17.47 23.87
CA ASN A 457 10.62 -18.26 24.09
C ASN A 457 10.64 -18.84 25.51
N ARG A 458 10.83 -20.17 25.63
CA ARG A 458 10.81 -20.86 26.94
C ARG A 458 11.91 -20.45 27.91
N ARG A 459 13.01 -19.83 27.45
CA ARG A 459 14.17 -19.46 28.28
C ARG A 459 14.24 -17.97 28.59
N THR A 460 13.90 -17.11 27.63
CA THR A 460 13.94 -15.65 27.84
C THR A 460 12.58 -15.05 28.18
N HIS A 461 11.48 -15.81 28.03
CA HIS A 461 10.09 -15.35 28.13
C HIS A 461 9.69 -14.22 27.16
N LEU A 462 10.56 -13.87 26.21
CA LEU A 462 10.33 -12.87 25.17
C LEU A 462 9.68 -13.46 23.91
N LEU A 463 8.99 -12.61 23.16
CA LEU A 463 8.45 -12.86 21.81
C LEU A 463 9.45 -12.41 20.74
N PRO A 464 9.44 -12.99 19.52
CA PRO A 464 10.53 -12.80 18.57
C PRO A 464 10.60 -11.40 17.94
N TRP A 465 9.51 -10.62 18.00
CA TRP A 465 9.46 -9.23 17.54
C TRP A 465 9.91 -8.20 18.60
N GLN A 466 10.17 -8.61 19.84
CA GLN A 466 10.65 -7.71 20.89
C GLN A 466 12.12 -7.30 20.66
N PRO A 467 12.50 -6.02 20.81
CA PRO A 467 13.88 -5.56 20.60
C PRO A 467 14.92 -6.32 21.45
N GLU A 468 14.55 -6.69 22.68
CA GLU A 468 15.39 -7.45 23.61
C GLU A 468 15.69 -8.86 23.09
N PHE A 469 14.78 -9.47 22.33
CA PHE A 469 14.97 -10.78 21.74
C PHE A 469 16.02 -10.73 20.61
N GLU A 470 15.96 -9.73 19.73
CA GLU A 470 16.96 -9.53 18.68
C GLU A 470 18.35 -9.30 19.27
N ASN A 471 18.45 -8.49 20.32
CA ASN A 471 19.69 -8.26 21.05
C ASN A 471 20.26 -9.54 21.69
N HIS A 472 19.42 -10.39 22.28
CA HIS A 472 19.83 -11.70 22.81
C HIS A 472 20.36 -12.63 21.71
N ILE A 473 19.70 -12.70 20.57
CA ILE A 473 20.14 -13.52 19.42
C ILE A 473 21.46 -12.98 18.83
N ARG A 474 21.61 -11.66 18.69
CA ARG A 474 22.85 -11.01 18.22
C ARG A 474 24.03 -11.33 19.15
N ARG A 475 23.88 -11.15 20.47
CA ARG A 475 24.91 -11.50 21.47
C ARG A 475 25.31 -12.98 21.40
N ARG A 476 24.33 -13.89 21.26
CA ARG A 476 24.61 -15.33 21.09
C ARG A 476 25.31 -15.69 19.79
N ARG A 477 24.98 -15.03 18.67
CA ARG A 477 25.67 -15.22 17.39
C ARG A 477 27.13 -14.75 17.48
N LYS A 478 27.39 -13.61 18.13
CA LYS A 478 28.76 -13.11 18.38
C LYS A 478 29.57 -14.12 19.20
N MET A 479 29.10 -14.50 20.40
CA MET A 479 29.77 -15.51 21.24
C MET A 479 30.02 -16.87 20.57
N ARG A 480 29.20 -17.26 19.57
CA ARG A 480 29.42 -18.48 18.78
C ARG A 480 30.50 -18.32 17.70
N LYS A 481 30.62 -17.13 17.09
CA LYS A 481 31.75 -16.84 16.18
C LYS A 481 33.06 -16.78 16.96
N ASP A 482 33.05 -16.07 18.10
CA ASP A 482 34.23 -15.91 18.96
C ASP A 482 34.76 -17.26 19.50
N LYS A 483 33.87 -18.26 19.67
CA LYS A 483 34.22 -19.64 20.06
C LYS A 483 34.53 -20.60 18.89
N GLY A 484 34.42 -20.14 17.65
CA GLY A 484 34.68 -20.91 16.43
C GLY A 484 35.94 -20.46 15.68
N HIS A 485 36.78 -19.65 16.33
CA HIS A 485 38.09 -19.18 15.87
C HIS A 485 39.19 -19.49 16.91
N LEU A 486 39.00 -20.59 17.65
CA LEU A 486 39.92 -21.20 18.62
C LEU A 486 40.11 -22.68 18.22
#